data_AF-A0A2Y9A7I5-F1
#
_entry.id   AF-A0A2Y9A7I5-F1
#
_cell.length_a   1.000
_cell.length_b   1.000
_cell.length_c   1.000
_cell.angle_alpha   90.00
_cell.angle_beta   90.00
_cell.angle_gamma   90.00
#
_symmetry.space_group_name_H-M   'P 1'
#
loop_
_entity.id
_entity.type
_entity.pdbx_description
1 polymer ?
#
loop_
_entity_poly.entity_id
_entity_poly.type
_entity_poly.pdbx_seq_one_letter_code
_entity_poly.pdbx_strand_id
1 'polypeptide(L)'
;MSRLPTYVQTAIETRLGLPLGLAAGYAKPGWCPRCGRAVIAGYDAPAIATLAIVDPHPATPLEEAAAIILGLPTWQLHGTPGRHQLSGRTWPGIRPITRHRPATECVVVIKHRCGFRPLATGPPIPTTNTTNHGFPENPPY
;
A
#
# COMPACT_ATOMS: atom_id res chain seq x y z
N MET A 1 3.79 -19.16 -13.31
CA MET A 1 3.58 -18.34 -12.10
C MET A 1 4.42 -18.95 -10.99
N SER A 2 5.56 -18.34 -10.65
CA SER A 2 6.43 -18.88 -9.59
C SER A 2 5.80 -18.59 -8.23
N ARG A 3 5.54 -19.64 -7.44
CA ARG A 3 5.04 -19.50 -6.06
C ARG A 3 6.11 -18.77 -5.22
N LEU A 4 5.67 -17.83 -4.37
CA LEU A 4 6.57 -17.21 -3.40
C LEU A 4 7.24 -18.29 -2.52
N PRO A 5 8.47 -18.06 -2.03
CA PRO A 5 9.08 -18.98 -1.07
C PRO A 5 8.22 -19.16 0.19
N THR A 6 8.14 -20.40 0.70
CA THR A 6 7.24 -20.78 1.81
C THR A 6 7.44 -19.92 3.05
N TYR A 7 8.68 -19.55 3.40
CA TYR A 7 8.95 -18.70 4.57
C TYR A 7 8.36 -17.28 4.43
N VAL A 8 8.26 -16.75 3.20
CA VAL A 8 7.62 -15.47 2.93
C VAL A 8 6.11 -15.62 3.13
N GLN A 9 5.52 -16.71 2.63
CA GLN A 9 4.09 -17.00 2.82
C GLN A 9 3.71 -17.14 4.30
N THR A 10 4.48 -17.93 5.06
CA THR A 10 4.23 -18.14 6.50
C THR A 10 4.41 -16.85 7.31
N ALA A 11 5.39 -16.01 6.98
CA ALA A 11 5.57 -14.71 7.65
C ALA A 11 4.41 -13.74 7.37
N ILE A 12 3.76 -13.86 6.21
CA ILE A 12 2.59 -13.07 5.83
C ILE A 12 1.37 -13.53 6.63
N GLU A 13 1.13 -14.83 6.72
CA GLU A 13 0.01 -15.41 7.45
C GLU A 13 0.13 -15.13 8.96
N THR A 14 1.30 -15.39 9.55
CA THR A 14 1.52 -15.25 11.00
C THR A 14 1.55 -13.81 11.51
N ARG A 15 2.02 -12.83 10.73
CA ARG A 15 2.10 -11.43 11.19
C ARG A 15 0.82 -10.64 10.95
N LEU A 16 -0.05 -11.10 10.05
CA LEU A 16 -1.15 -10.27 9.54
C LEU A 16 -2.52 -10.95 9.58
N GLY A 17 -2.62 -12.29 9.70
CA GLY A 17 -3.89 -13.00 9.73
C GLY A 17 -4.69 -12.92 8.42
N LEU A 18 -4.02 -12.69 7.28
CA LEU A 18 -4.65 -12.48 5.97
C LEU A 18 -4.30 -13.61 4.99
N PRO A 19 -5.27 -14.16 4.21
CA PRO A 19 -4.97 -15.17 3.20
C PRO A 19 -4.21 -14.59 1.99
N LEU A 20 -3.33 -15.44 1.43
CA LEU A 20 -2.41 -15.20 0.30
C LEU A 20 -3.11 -14.71 -0.99
N GLY A 21 -3.42 -13.42 -1.05
CA GLY A 21 -3.83 -12.72 -2.28
C GLY A 21 -2.73 -11.87 -2.91
N LEU A 22 -1.63 -11.62 -2.20
CA LEU A 22 -0.56 -10.68 -2.59
C LEU A 22 0.64 -11.35 -3.29
N ALA A 23 0.50 -12.62 -3.67
CA ALA A 23 1.60 -13.49 -4.13
C ALA A 23 2.38 -13.00 -5.37
N ALA A 24 1.88 -11.98 -6.07
CA ALA A 24 2.53 -11.44 -7.26
C ALA A 24 3.22 -10.07 -7.03
N GLY A 25 3.31 -9.60 -5.78
CA GLY A 25 3.89 -8.28 -5.46
C GLY A 25 3.03 -7.09 -5.92
N TYR A 26 1.84 -7.35 -6.46
CA TYR A 26 0.91 -6.30 -6.88
C TYR A 26 0.09 -5.78 -5.71
N ALA A 27 -0.11 -4.48 -5.69
CA ALA A 27 -1.06 -3.81 -4.84
C ALA A 27 -2.50 -4.07 -5.32
N LYS A 28 -3.39 -4.34 -4.37
CA LYS A 28 -4.80 -4.65 -4.60
C LYS A 28 -5.70 -3.65 -3.87
N PRO A 29 -6.83 -3.25 -4.47
CA PRO A 29 -7.87 -2.55 -3.72
C PRO A 29 -8.48 -3.48 -2.67
N GLY A 30 -8.94 -2.89 -1.58
CA GLY A 30 -9.66 -3.59 -0.54
C GLY A 30 -10.26 -2.63 0.47
N TRP A 31 -10.66 -3.17 1.62
CA TRP A 31 -11.28 -2.42 2.69
C TRP A 31 -10.48 -2.59 3.99
N CYS A 32 -10.25 -1.50 4.71
CA CYS A 32 -9.58 -1.57 6.00
C CYS A 32 -10.46 -2.36 6.99
N PRO A 33 -9.98 -3.46 7.58
CA PRO A 33 -10.79 -4.27 8.50
C PRO A 33 -11.14 -3.55 9.80
N ARG A 34 -10.37 -2.50 10.16
CA ARG A 34 -10.58 -1.75 11.41
C ARG A 34 -11.58 -0.60 11.28
N CYS A 35 -11.60 0.07 10.13
CA CYS A 35 -12.41 1.29 9.95
C CYS A 35 -13.32 1.27 8.73
N GLY A 36 -13.33 0.18 7.96
CA GLY A 36 -14.22 -0.02 6.81
C GLY A 36 -13.95 0.90 5.62
N ARG A 37 -12.87 1.70 5.61
CA ARG A 37 -12.56 2.58 4.47
C ARG A 37 -11.86 1.85 3.34
N ALA A 38 -12.06 2.33 2.12
CA ALA A 38 -11.33 1.85 0.96
C ALA A 38 -9.83 2.09 1.14
N VAL A 39 -9.02 1.10 0.79
CA VAL A 39 -7.56 1.14 0.86
C VAL A 39 -6.96 0.42 -0.35
N ILE A 40 -5.69 0.72 -0.63
CA ILE A 40 -4.85 -0.09 -1.51
C ILE A 40 -3.81 -0.79 -0.62
N ALA A 41 -3.68 -2.10 -0.75
CA ALA A 41 -2.76 -2.90 0.03
C ALA A 41 -1.82 -3.69 -0.88
N GLY A 42 -0.52 -3.65 -0.61
CA GLY A 42 0.51 -4.34 -1.39
C GLY A 42 1.84 -4.42 -0.66
N TYR A 43 2.78 -5.20 -1.18
CA TYR A 43 4.15 -5.17 -0.65
C TYR A 43 4.92 -4.00 -1.23
N ASP A 44 5.84 -3.46 -0.43
CA ASP A 44 6.87 -2.57 -0.94
C ASP A 44 7.80 -3.35 -1.88
N ALA A 45 7.75 -3.07 -3.17
CA ALA A 45 8.45 -3.82 -4.21
C ALA A 45 9.99 -3.82 -4.04
N PRO A 46 10.65 -2.68 -3.72
CA PRO A 46 12.06 -2.65 -3.33
C PRO A 46 12.43 -3.46 -2.09
N ALA A 47 11.58 -3.46 -1.06
CA ALA A 47 11.94 -4.05 0.22
C ALA A 47 11.43 -5.49 0.40
N ILE A 48 10.37 -5.92 -0.32
CA ILE A 48 9.60 -7.19 -0.21
C ILE A 48 9.41 -7.68 1.25
N ALA A 49 9.47 -6.77 2.21
CA ALA A 49 9.52 -7.09 3.65
C ALA A 49 8.43 -6.37 4.44
N THR A 50 7.74 -5.40 3.82
CA THR A 50 6.75 -4.58 4.52
C THR A 50 5.46 -4.49 3.71
N LEU A 51 4.34 -4.74 4.40
CA LEU A 51 3.00 -4.51 3.88
C LEU A 51 2.70 -3.00 3.90
N ALA A 52 2.54 -2.42 2.72
CA ALA A 52 2.02 -1.08 2.54
C ALA A 52 0.48 -1.15 2.49
N ILE A 53 -0.16 -0.33 3.33
CA ILE A 53 -1.61 -0.10 3.31
C ILE A 53 -1.77 1.40 3.20
N VAL A 54 -2.31 1.86 2.09
CA VAL A 54 -2.34 3.27 1.69
C VAL A 54 -3.76 3.71 1.39
N ASP A 55 -4.02 5.00 1.58
CA ASP A 55 -5.28 5.59 1.13
C ASP A 55 -5.32 5.61 -0.41
N PRO A 56 -6.49 5.37 -1.03
CA PRO A 56 -6.62 5.22 -2.48
C PRO A 56 -6.63 6.56 -3.23
N HIS A 57 -6.07 7.62 -2.63
CA HIS A 57 -6.11 8.99 -3.15
C HIS A 57 -4.69 9.43 -3.54
N PRO A 58 -4.51 10.02 -4.74
CA PRO A 58 -3.22 10.55 -5.15
C PRO A 58 -2.88 11.78 -4.31
N ALA A 59 -1.66 11.83 -3.80
CA ALA A 59 -1.13 12.96 -3.05
C ALA A 59 -0.50 13.98 -4.00
N THR A 60 -0.80 15.25 -3.77
CA THR A 60 -0.06 16.39 -4.31
C THR A 60 1.32 16.51 -3.64
N PRO A 61 2.28 17.27 -4.21
CA PRO A 61 3.55 17.55 -3.54
C PRO A 61 3.40 18.15 -2.15
N LEU A 62 2.38 19.01 -1.94
CA LEU A 62 2.12 19.66 -0.66
C LEU A 62 1.57 18.67 0.37
N GLU A 63 0.64 17.81 -0.02
CA GLU A 63 0.11 16.75 0.86
C GLU A 63 1.18 15.71 1.20
N GLU A 64 2.06 15.36 0.25
CA GLU A 64 3.22 14.51 0.55
C GLU A 64 4.17 15.19 1.55
N ALA A 65 4.50 16.47 1.37
CA ALA A 65 5.35 17.19 2.32
C ALA A 65 4.73 17.21 3.73
N ALA A 66 3.42 17.44 3.81
CA ALA A 66 2.68 17.35 5.08
C ALA A 66 2.75 15.93 5.68
N ALA A 67 2.63 14.87 4.88
CA ALA A 67 2.79 13.49 5.34
C ALA A 67 4.18 13.25 5.94
N ILE A 68 5.24 13.73 5.27
CA ILE A 68 6.63 13.59 5.74
C ILE A 68 6.82 14.30 7.09
N ILE A 69 6.32 15.54 7.23
CA ILE A 69 6.37 16.30 8.49
C ILE A 69 5.65 15.55 9.61
N LEU A 70 4.51 14.93 9.30
CA LEU A 70 3.72 14.13 10.24
C LEU A 70 4.31 12.73 10.51
N GLY A 71 5.46 12.39 9.92
CA GLY A 71 6.09 11.08 10.07
C GLY A 71 5.28 9.94 9.44
N LEU A 72 4.48 10.24 8.41
CA LEU A 72 3.71 9.25 7.67
C LEU A 72 4.50 8.75 6.45
N PRO A 73 4.66 7.44 6.31
CA PRO A 73 5.22 6.84 5.10
C PRO A 73 4.49 7.23 3.81
N THR A 74 5.25 7.46 2.74
CA THR A 74 4.71 7.67 1.38
C THR A 74 5.31 6.67 0.39
N TRP A 75 4.48 6.30 -0.60
CA TRP A 75 4.86 5.36 -1.66
C TRP A 75 4.57 5.95 -3.03
N GLN A 76 5.38 5.55 -3.99
CA GLN A 76 5.07 5.72 -5.40
C GLN A 76 4.25 4.53 -5.89
N LEU A 77 3.08 4.81 -6.45
CA LEU A 77 2.26 3.83 -7.16
C LEU A 77 2.68 3.81 -8.63
N HIS A 78 3.00 2.64 -9.15
CA HIS A 78 3.41 2.43 -10.55
C HIS A 78 2.75 1.17 -11.13
N GLY A 79 2.83 1.02 -12.45
CA GLY A 79 2.18 -0.07 -13.19
C GLY A 79 0.86 0.37 -13.84
N THR A 80 0.07 -0.61 -14.25
CA THR A 80 -1.23 -0.40 -14.90
C THR A 80 -2.37 -0.84 -13.99
N PRO A 81 -3.61 -0.37 -14.21
CA PRO A 81 -4.78 -0.84 -13.47
C PRO A 81 -4.84 -2.37 -13.40
N GLY A 82 -4.95 -2.90 -12.17
CA GLY A 82 -4.97 -4.34 -11.88
C GLY A 82 -3.59 -4.98 -11.70
N ARG A 83 -2.51 -4.25 -11.99
CA ARG A 83 -1.10 -4.65 -11.79
C ARG A 83 -0.28 -3.53 -11.16
N HIS A 84 -0.90 -2.77 -10.27
CA HIS A 84 -0.19 -1.73 -9.56
C HIS A 84 0.86 -2.32 -8.61
N GLN A 85 1.94 -1.59 -8.39
CA GLN A 85 2.98 -1.92 -7.43
C GLN A 85 3.30 -0.66 -6.60
N LEU A 86 3.73 -0.88 -5.35
CA LEU A 86 4.09 0.19 -4.42
C LEU A 86 5.60 0.15 -4.23
N SER A 87 6.26 1.29 -4.41
CA SER A 87 7.67 1.45 -4.03
C SER A 87 7.79 2.49 -2.95
N GLY A 88 8.50 2.14 -1.88
CA GLY A 88 8.80 3.06 -0.79
C GLY A 88 9.46 4.32 -1.35
N ARG A 89 8.90 5.48 -0.98
CA ARG A 89 9.42 6.78 -1.39
C ARG A 89 10.02 7.52 -0.22
N THR A 90 9.25 7.66 0.85
CA THR A 90 9.77 8.20 2.10
C THR A 90 9.35 7.33 3.26
N TRP A 91 10.33 6.81 3.99
CA TRP A 91 10.15 6.08 5.23
C TRP A 91 10.92 6.78 6.35
N PRO A 92 10.23 7.31 7.38
CA PRO A 92 10.89 7.88 8.54
C PRO A 92 11.90 6.89 9.13
N GLY A 93 13.15 7.34 9.30
CA GLY A 93 14.23 6.52 9.86
C GLY A 93 14.94 5.59 8.86
N ILE A 94 14.50 5.51 7.60
CA ILE A 94 15.16 4.72 6.55
C ILE A 94 15.69 5.66 5.48
N ARG A 95 17.00 5.57 5.20
CA ARG A 95 17.61 6.38 4.15
C ARG A 95 17.18 5.84 2.77
N PRO A 96 16.68 6.69 1.85
CA PRO A 96 16.36 6.25 0.51
C PRO A 96 17.64 5.81 -0.21
N ILE A 97 17.60 4.63 -0.81
CA ILE A 97 18.73 4.02 -1.54
C ILE A 97 18.77 4.54 -3.00
N THR A 98 17.68 5.14 -3.48
CA THR A 98 17.54 5.62 -4.86
C THR A 98 16.99 7.05 -4.91
N ARG A 99 17.21 7.76 -6.03
CA ARG A 99 16.55 9.04 -6.28
C ARG A 99 15.09 8.79 -6.64
N HIS A 100 14.18 9.38 -5.88
CA HIS A 100 12.75 9.35 -6.17
C HIS A 100 12.39 10.44 -7.19
N ARG A 101 11.50 10.11 -8.13
CA ARG A 101 10.93 11.12 -9.04
C ARG A 101 10.09 12.12 -8.23
N PRO A 102 9.94 13.38 -8.67
CA PRO A 102 9.03 14.34 -8.05
C PRO A 102 7.58 13.84 -8.00
N ALA A 103 6.81 14.32 -7.01
CA ALA A 103 5.40 13.93 -6.84
C ALA A 103 4.52 14.40 -8.00
N THR A 104 4.95 15.46 -8.70
CA THR A 104 4.30 15.97 -9.91
C THR A 104 4.47 15.05 -11.11
N GLU A 105 5.43 14.12 -11.07
CA GLU A 105 5.79 13.24 -12.20
C GLU A 105 5.38 11.78 -11.97
N CYS A 106 4.84 11.45 -10.80
CA CYS A 106 4.38 10.10 -10.47
C CYS A 106 3.19 10.11 -9.53
N VAL A 107 2.43 9.01 -9.52
CA VAL A 107 1.33 8.87 -8.56
C VAL A 107 1.91 8.53 -7.20
N VAL A 108 1.59 9.33 -6.21
CA VAL A 108 2.05 9.17 -4.83
C VAL A 108 0.86 8.88 -3.95
N VAL A 109 1.03 7.97 -3.01
CA VAL A 109 -0.01 7.56 -2.08
C VAL A 109 0.55 7.55 -0.67
N ILE A 110 -0.31 7.88 0.30
CA ILE A 110 0.08 8.10 1.70
C ILE A 110 -0.43 6.92 2.54
N LYS A 111 0.30 6.59 3.60
CA LYS A 111 -0.10 5.58 4.59
C LYS A 111 -1.54 5.80 5.06
N HIS A 112 -2.34 4.74 4.99
CA HIS A 112 -3.66 4.72 5.61
C HIS A 112 -3.55 4.78 7.13
N ARG A 113 -4.29 5.69 7.77
CA ARG A 113 -4.35 5.85 9.23
C ARG A 113 -5.79 5.83 9.72
N CYS A 114 -6.18 4.74 10.40
CA CYS A 114 -7.50 4.62 11.01
C CYS A 114 -7.75 5.73 12.04
N GLY A 115 -8.98 6.24 12.12
CA GLY A 115 -9.36 7.31 13.06
C GLY A 115 -9.03 8.74 12.62
N PHE A 116 -8.22 8.91 11.56
CA PHE A 116 -7.88 10.22 11.00
C PHE A 116 -8.45 10.35 9.59
N ARG A 117 -8.79 11.56 9.13
CA ARG A 117 -9.17 11.74 7.73
C ARG A 117 -7.95 11.51 6.82
N PRO A 118 -8.14 10.96 5.60
CA PRO A 118 -7.06 10.86 4.63
C PRO A 118 -6.43 12.23 4.38
N LEU A 119 -5.10 12.28 4.30
CA LEU A 119 -4.39 13.53 4.03
C LEU A 119 -4.48 13.93 2.56
N ALA A 120 -4.44 12.94 1.66
CA ALA A 120 -4.69 13.13 0.24
C ALA A 120 -6.19 13.09 -0.04
N THR A 121 -6.66 14.06 -0.83
CA THR A 121 -8.10 14.25 -1.11
C THR A 121 -8.47 14.23 -2.59
N GLY A 122 -7.50 13.95 -3.46
CA GLY A 122 -7.73 13.81 -4.91
C GLY A 122 -8.72 12.69 -5.27
N PRO A 123 -9.23 12.67 -6.52
CA PRO A 123 -10.14 11.62 -6.98
C PRO A 123 -9.49 10.23 -6.78
N PRO A 124 -10.25 9.22 -6.35
CA PRO A 124 -9.70 7.91 -6.05
C PRO A 124 -9.05 7.29 -7.28
N ILE A 125 -7.91 6.63 -7.07
CA ILE A 125 -7.13 5.99 -8.13
C ILE A 125 -7.95 4.83 -8.69
N PRO A 126 -8.14 4.74 -10.02
CA PRO A 126 -8.89 3.66 -10.62
C PRO A 126 -8.18 2.31 -10.40
N THR A 127 -8.80 1.44 -9.62
CA THR A 127 -8.32 0.06 -9.42
C THR A 127 -9.26 -0.91 -10.13
N THR A 128 -8.81 -1.51 -11.22
CA THR A 128 -9.55 -2.58 -11.90
C THR A 128 -9.42 -3.87 -11.10
N ASN A 129 -10.29 -4.06 -10.11
CA ASN A 129 -10.71 -5.38 -9.64
C ASN A 129 -11.99 -5.26 -8.82
N THR A 130 -13.12 -5.49 -9.49
CA THR A 130 -14.48 -5.60 -8.94
C THR A 130 -14.73 -6.99 -8.34
N THR A 131 -13.71 -7.60 -7.73
CA THR A 131 -13.90 -8.80 -6.92
C THR A 131 -13.69 -8.39 -5.48
N ASN A 132 -14.79 -8.39 -4.73
CA ASN A 132 -14.82 -8.19 -3.29
C ASN A 132 -13.90 -9.23 -2.63
N HIS A 133 -12.62 -8.92 -2.50
CA HIS A 133 -11.77 -9.61 -1.54
C HIS A 133 -12.13 -9.05 -0.17
N GLY A 134 -13.27 -9.51 0.35
CA GLY A 134 -13.55 -9.40 1.77
C GLY A 134 -12.41 -10.10 2.50
N PHE A 135 -11.65 -9.33 3.29
CA PHE A 135 -10.71 -9.93 4.23
C PHE A 135 -11.56 -10.78 5.20
N PRO A 136 -11.34 -12.10 5.31
CA PRO A 136 -12.11 -12.89 6.25
C PRO A 136 -11.90 -12.33 7.67
N GLU A 137 -13.00 -12.14 8.40
CA GLU A 137 -13.03 -11.42 9.68
C GLU A 137 -12.28 -12.14 10.82
N ASN A 138 -11.82 -13.38 10.62
CA ASN A 138 -10.92 -14.08 11.53
C ASN A 138 -10.15 -15.17 10.77
N PRO A 139 -8.81 -15.28 10.91
CA PRO A 139 -8.13 -16.54 10.61
C PRO A 139 -8.49 -17.59 11.68
N PRO A 140 -8.82 -18.84 11.30
CA PRO A 140 -8.97 -19.90 12.28
C PRO A 140 -7.58 -20.30 12.80
N TYR A 141 -7.33 -19.96 14.07
CA TYR A 141 -6.21 -20.37 14.94
C TYR A 141 -4.78 -20.22 14.41
#